data_AF-A0A7Y6X8J9-F1
#
_entry.id   AF-A0A7Y6X8J9-F1
#
_cell.length_a   1.000
_cell.length_b   1.000
_cell.length_c   1.000
_cell.angle_alpha   90.00
_cell.angle_beta   90.00
_cell.angle_gamma   90.00
#
_symmetry.space_group_name_H-M   'P 1'
#
loop_
_entity.id
_entity.type
_entity.pdbx_description
1 polymer ?
#
loop_
_entity_poly.entity_id
_entity_poly.type
_entity_poly.pdbx_seq_one_letter_code
_entity_poly.pdbx_strand_id
1 'polypeptide(L)'
;MEIGEEVAVSEFVSEELHNEKTCPWHEQGDAHSQKMLLQNPDDDAVGGMAPTDGGVLGRKLKDAKNHPPAANKVSLMFKKGEVATYGSVKRPKLIQTYERQDEEEEEYALQYAPHHLIPGNESLKGTSVVPFMGDENCIADYKKSMSSYIKAGYSIGYDINAAENGEWLPSPYALSNCNEWPADLGLKYLKKRKDELIGEETEAFKPAYVAAAIEASGGRQFHMRHMRYSEKVTEILQAIGERLAVMADDSCPLAKKSKAKDVDEFDPPLGLTARLHSLSQNLRGLLTKSVWRPPLYTDSLTQEYADEMVHQKKFARSKAKGSITQIL
;
A
#
# COMPACT_ATOMS: atom_id res chain seq x y z
N MET A 1 8.40 -1.98 -25.36
CA MET A 1 8.24 -2.75 -24.12
C MET A 1 6.89 -2.34 -23.55
N GLU A 2 5.85 -3.13 -23.78
CA GLU A 2 4.53 -2.83 -23.26
C GLU A 2 4.57 -2.93 -21.73
N ILE A 3 4.26 -1.84 -21.04
CA ILE A 3 4.25 -1.74 -19.57
C ILE A 3 2.96 -2.42 -19.07
N GLY A 4 2.81 -3.71 -19.40
CA GLY A 4 1.50 -4.31 -19.64
C GLY A 4 1.29 -5.76 -19.23
N GLU A 5 2.29 -6.47 -18.70
CA GLU A 5 1.99 -7.76 -18.06
C GLU A 5 1.26 -7.50 -16.72
N GLU A 6 0.27 -8.35 -16.41
CA GLU A 6 -0.19 -8.58 -15.03
C GLU A 6 1.04 -8.53 -14.14
N VAL A 7 1.05 -7.77 -13.03
CA VAL A 7 2.18 -7.67 -12.07
C VAL A 7 2.88 -9.01 -12.01
N ALA A 8 4.00 -9.21 -12.73
CA ALA A 8 4.39 -10.51 -13.32
C ALA A 8 4.21 -11.68 -12.34
N VAL A 9 2.97 -12.17 -12.22
CA VAL A 9 2.67 -13.34 -11.41
C VAL A 9 3.35 -14.51 -12.12
N SER A 10 3.54 -14.41 -13.44
CA SER A 10 4.34 -15.30 -14.27
C SER A 10 5.80 -15.48 -13.83
N GLU A 11 6.48 -14.47 -13.25
CA GLU A 11 7.86 -14.66 -12.75
C GLU A 11 7.93 -15.46 -11.43
N PHE A 12 6.81 -15.51 -10.70
CA PHE A 12 6.68 -16.23 -9.42
C PHE A 12 5.87 -17.53 -9.53
N VAL A 13 5.02 -17.62 -10.55
CA VAL A 13 4.00 -18.65 -10.78
C VAL A 13 3.99 -18.95 -12.29
N SER A 14 5.11 -19.41 -12.81
CA SER A 14 5.13 -20.02 -14.15
C SER A 14 4.44 -21.39 -14.08
N GLU A 15 3.91 -21.87 -15.21
CA GLU A 15 3.43 -23.26 -15.31
C GLU A 15 4.58 -24.27 -15.11
N GLU A 16 5.83 -23.87 -15.39
CA GLU A 16 7.03 -24.68 -15.26
C GLU A 16 7.39 -24.95 -13.78
N LEU A 17 7.00 -26.12 -13.26
CA LEU A 17 7.11 -26.53 -11.85
C LEU A 17 8.45 -26.18 -11.16
N HIS A 18 9.57 -26.28 -11.87
CA HIS A 18 10.88 -25.90 -11.35
C HIS A 18 11.83 -25.45 -12.47
N ASN A 19 12.59 -24.39 -12.22
CA ASN A 19 13.64 -23.89 -13.08
C ASN A 19 14.82 -23.42 -12.21
N GLU A 20 16.03 -23.89 -12.50
CA GLU A 20 17.22 -23.59 -11.67
C GLU A 20 17.51 -22.09 -11.57
N LYS A 21 17.14 -21.31 -12.60
CA LYS A 21 17.34 -19.85 -12.60
C LYS A 21 16.33 -19.11 -11.75
N THR A 22 15.17 -19.72 -11.47
CA THR A 22 14.09 -19.08 -10.72
C THR A 22 13.81 -19.76 -9.38
N CYS A 23 14.42 -20.91 -9.11
CA CYS A 23 14.24 -21.61 -7.85
C CYS A 23 14.97 -20.89 -6.70
N PRO A 24 14.26 -20.49 -5.63
CA PRO A 24 14.86 -19.77 -4.49
C PRO A 24 15.97 -20.51 -3.74
N TRP A 25 16.04 -21.85 -3.84
CA TRP A 25 17.10 -22.67 -3.22
C TRP A 25 18.41 -22.70 -4.01
N HIS A 26 18.43 -22.22 -5.25
CA HIS A 26 19.66 -22.16 -6.06
C HIS A 26 20.49 -20.91 -5.75
N GLU A 27 19.94 -19.94 -5.04
CA GLU A 27 20.66 -18.76 -4.56
C GLU A 27 21.39 -19.09 -3.26
N GLN A 28 22.68 -18.76 -3.20
CA GLN A 28 23.55 -19.02 -2.04
C GLN A 28 23.76 -17.74 -1.22
N GLY A 29 23.92 -17.88 0.09
CA GLY A 29 24.20 -16.76 0.99
C GLY A 29 24.29 -17.18 2.45
N ASP A 30 24.63 -16.22 3.30
CA ASP A 30 24.76 -16.43 4.74
C ASP A 30 23.37 -16.35 5.40
N ALA A 31 22.88 -17.51 5.83
CA ALA A 31 21.61 -17.61 6.52
C ALA A 31 21.82 -17.49 8.03
N HIS A 32 21.14 -16.52 8.64
CA HIS A 32 21.15 -16.32 10.09
C HIS A 32 19.73 -16.09 10.59
N SER A 33 19.40 -16.62 11.76
CA SER A 33 18.12 -16.37 12.41
C SER A 33 18.07 -14.92 12.92
N GLN A 34 17.14 -14.16 12.38
CA GLN A 34 16.73 -12.88 12.93
C GLN A 34 15.22 -12.86 13.08
N LYS A 35 14.71 -12.46 14.24
CA LYS A 35 13.27 -12.37 14.45
C LYS A 35 12.67 -11.36 13.47
N MET A 36 11.65 -11.77 12.71
CA MET A 36 10.83 -10.84 11.94
C MET A 36 9.97 -10.05 12.92
N LEU A 37 10.20 -8.75 12.97
CA LEU A 37 9.46 -7.86 13.85
C LEU A 37 8.11 -7.52 13.23
N LEU A 38 7.05 -7.58 14.04
CA LEU A 38 5.75 -7.05 13.64
C LEU A 38 5.88 -5.62 13.14
N GLN A 39 5.07 -5.31 12.13
CA GLN A 39 4.68 -3.93 11.87
C GLN A 39 3.93 -3.44 13.12
N ASN A 40 4.37 -2.33 13.70
CA ASN A 40 3.67 -1.75 14.84
C ASN A 40 2.23 -1.44 14.41
N PRO A 41 1.21 -2.00 15.08
CA PRO A 41 -0.19 -1.70 14.75
C PRO A 41 -0.48 -0.20 14.88
N ASP A 42 0.28 0.51 15.71
CA ASP A 42 0.16 1.96 15.96
C ASP A 42 0.68 2.87 14.85
N ASP A 43 1.30 2.36 13.79
CA ASP A 43 1.60 3.20 12.61
C ASP A 43 0.32 3.45 11.76
N ASP A 44 -0.77 2.69 11.98
CA ASP A 44 -2.08 2.85 11.32
C ASP A 44 -3.30 2.71 12.27
N ALA A 45 -3.11 2.63 13.60
CA ALA A 45 -4.20 2.39 14.55
C ALA A 45 -5.01 3.64 14.87
N VAL A 46 -6.30 3.41 15.13
CA VAL A 46 -7.31 4.37 15.59
C VAL A 46 -7.01 4.79 17.03
N GLY A 47 -6.04 5.68 17.20
CA GLY A 47 -5.67 6.32 18.45
C GLY A 47 -4.79 7.52 18.09
N GLY A 48 -5.02 8.68 18.72
CA GLY A 48 -4.33 9.93 18.37
C GLY A 48 -2.83 9.72 18.19
N MET A 49 -2.34 9.89 16.97
CA MET A 49 -0.99 9.50 16.59
C MET A 49 0.05 10.53 17.06
N ALA A 50 1.18 10.02 17.53
CA ALA A 50 2.38 10.81 17.81
C ALA A 50 2.89 11.50 16.53
N PRO A 51 3.70 12.56 16.62
CA PRO A 51 4.42 13.09 15.45
C PRO A 51 5.27 11.98 14.83
N THR A 52 4.78 11.34 13.77
CA THR A 52 5.40 10.13 13.25
C THR A 52 6.61 10.51 12.40
N ASP A 53 7.79 10.05 12.81
CA ASP A 53 8.93 9.94 11.91
C ASP A 53 8.75 8.81 10.88
N GLY A 54 7.57 8.17 10.92
CA GLY A 54 7.16 7.02 10.12
C GLY A 54 7.53 5.68 10.77
N GLY A 55 7.85 5.67 12.07
CA GLY A 55 8.20 4.45 12.77
C GLY A 55 9.50 3.83 12.25
N VAL A 56 9.61 2.50 12.30
CA VAL A 56 10.81 1.80 11.83
C VAL A 56 10.99 1.95 10.32
N LEU A 57 9.89 1.84 9.56
CA LEU A 57 9.93 1.95 8.10
C LEU A 57 10.35 3.36 7.66
N GLY A 58 9.75 4.41 8.24
CA GLY A 58 10.07 5.79 7.90
C GLY A 58 11.52 6.17 8.19
N ARG A 59 12.10 5.67 9.28
CA ARG A 59 13.54 5.82 9.55
C ARG A 59 14.40 5.11 8.50
N LYS A 60 14.08 3.85 8.18
CA LYS A 60 14.83 3.08 7.17
C LYS A 60 14.75 3.68 5.77
N LEU A 61 13.58 4.23 5.38
CA LEU A 61 13.44 4.98 4.13
C LEU A 61 14.36 6.20 4.11
N LYS A 62 14.39 6.99 5.19
CA LYS A 62 15.27 8.16 5.31
C LYS A 62 16.75 7.77 5.28
N ASP A 63 17.13 6.71 5.98
CA ASP A 63 18.50 6.19 5.99
C ASP A 63 18.95 5.73 4.60
N ALA A 64 18.03 5.14 3.83
CA ALA A 64 18.22 4.77 2.43
C ALA A 64 18.15 5.96 1.45
N LYS A 65 18.08 7.21 1.96
CA LYS A 65 17.92 8.44 1.17
C LYS A 65 16.64 8.48 0.32
N ASN A 66 15.64 7.68 0.69
CA ASN A 66 14.29 7.78 0.16
C ASN A 66 13.49 8.76 1.02
N HIS A 67 13.44 10.01 0.56
CA HIS A 67 12.72 11.09 1.23
C HIS A 67 11.33 11.28 0.62
N PRO A 68 10.35 11.76 1.40
CA PRO A 68 9.05 12.12 0.84
C PRO A 68 9.21 13.23 -0.21
N PRO A 69 8.24 13.35 -1.15
CA PRO A 69 8.20 14.49 -2.07
C PRO A 69 8.25 15.84 -1.34
N ALA A 70 8.76 16.86 -2.03
CA ALA A 70 9.03 18.17 -1.43
C ALA A 70 7.77 18.99 -1.11
N ALA A 71 6.65 18.72 -1.78
CA ALA A 71 5.40 19.44 -1.56
C ALA A 71 4.92 19.26 -0.11
N ASN A 72 4.62 20.33 0.61
CA ASN A 72 4.12 20.25 1.99
C ASN A 72 2.79 20.98 2.16
N LYS A 73 2.19 21.38 1.05
CA LYS A 73 0.89 22.04 0.96
C LYS A 73 0.19 21.64 -0.34
N VAL A 74 -1.12 21.83 -0.36
CA VAL A 74 -1.98 21.74 -1.55
C VAL A 74 -2.90 22.95 -1.60
N SER A 75 -3.16 23.47 -2.80
CA SER A 75 -4.14 24.53 -3.00
C SER A 75 -5.47 23.92 -3.43
N LEU A 76 -6.57 24.31 -2.77
CA LEU A 76 -7.92 23.97 -3.22
C LEU A 76 -8.62 25.22 -3.74
N MET A 77 -9.19 25.10 -4.93
CA MET A 77 -10.06 26.11 -5.53
C MET A 77 -11.50 25.84 -5.11
N PHE A 78 -12.25 26.90 -4.79
CA PHE A 78 -13.61 26.72 -4.29
C PHE A 78 -14.53 27.89 -4.65
N LYS A 79 -15.79 27.61 -4.98
CA LYS A 79 -16.83 28.63 -5.22
C LYS A 79 -17.57 28.96 -3.95
N LYS A 80 -17.38 30.15 -3.40
CA LYS A 80 -18.12 30.57 -2.20
C LYS A 80 -19.62 30.29 -2.36
N GLY A 81 -20.18 29.55 -1.40
CA GLY A 81 -21.30 28.64 -1.64
C GLY A 81 -22.53 29.19 -2.36
N GLU A 82 -23.20 28.29 -3.08
CA GLU A 82 -24.49 28.54 -3.73
C GLU A 82 -25.64 28.11 -2.82
N VAL A 83 -26.73 28.87 -2.84
CA VAL A 83 -27.93 28.52 -2.09
C VAL A 83 -28.71 27.46 -2.84
N ALA A 84 -28.74 26.23 -2.32
CA ALA A 84 -29.51 25.12 -2.87
C ALA A 84 -30.73 24.79 -2.01
N THR A 85 -31.86 24.49 -2.65
CA THR A 85 -33.08 23.98 -2.02
C THR A 85 -33.34 22.55 -2.50
N TYR A 86 -33.27 21.58 -1.59
CA TYR A 86 -33.57 20.17 -1.87
C TYR A 86 -34.99 19.80 -1.42
N GLY A 87 -35.81 19.31 -2.36
CA GLY A 87 -37.09 18.66 -2.06
C GLY A 87 -38.07 19.49 -1.22
N SER A 88 -38.88 18.80 -0.39
CA SER A 88 -39.94 19.39 0.45
C SER A 88 -39.44 20.11 1.71
N VAL A 89 -38.12 20.26 1.89
CA VAL A 89 -37.54 20.95 3.06
C VAL A 89 -37.52 22.46 2.80
N LYS A 90 -38.25 23.22 3.61
CA LYS A 90 -38.46 24.68 3.46
C LYS A 90 -37.23 25.57 3.76
N ARG A 91 -36.04 25.03 3.99
CA ARG A 91 -34.86 25.83 4.38
C ARG A 91 -33.76 25.77 3.32
N PRO A 92 -33.35 26.91 2.75
CA PRO A 92 -32.18 26.98 1.86
C PRO A 92 -30.92 26.55 2.61
N LYS A 93 -30.04 25.78 1.95
CA LYS A 93 -28.68 25.43 2.44
C LYS A 93 -27.63 26.11 1.55
N LEU A 94 -26.51 26.54 2.12
CA LEU A 94 -25.42 27.18 1.39
C LEU A 94 -24.30 26.18 1.08
N ILE A 95 -24.31 25.57 -0.11
CA ILE A 95 -23.39 24.48 -0.46
C ILE A 95 -22.07 25.05 -1.01
N GLN A 96 -20.95 24.62 -0.43
CA GLN A 96 -19.61 24.88 -0.95
C GLN A 96 -19.23 23.83 -2.01
N THR A 97 -18.88 24.26 -3.22
CA THR A 97 -18.31 23.38 -4.26
C THR A 97 -16.80 23.59 -4.37
N TYR A 98 -16.07 22.54 -4.72
CA TYR A 98 -14.62 22.55 -4.93
C TYR A 98 -14.33 22.20 -6.40
N GLU A 99 -14.95 22.94 -7.32
CA GLU A 99 -14.75 22.74 -8.75
C GLU A 99 -13.46 23.44 -9.20
N ARG A 100 -12.74 22.85 -10.17
CA ARG A 100 -11.46 23.40 -10.66
C ARG A 100 -11.58 24.72 -11.44
N GLN A 101 -12.76 25.34 -11.51
CA GLN A 101 -13.04 26.50 -12.34
C GLN A 101 -13.25 27.81 -11.54
N ASP A 102 -13.00 27.81 -10.23
CA ASP A 102 -13.42 28.87 -9.31
C ASP A 102 -12.34 29.91 -8.94
N GLU A 103 -12.78 31.00 -8.27
CA GLU A 103 -12.05 32.28 -8.11
C GLU A 103 -11.28 32.44 -6.77
N GLU A 104 -11.54 31.60 -5.76
CA GLU A 104 -10.86 31.66 -4.44
C GLU A 104 -9.93 30.43 -4.25
N GLU A 105 -8.68 30.68 -3.82
CA GLU A 105 -7.64 29.68 -3.57
C GLU A 105 -7.26 29.68 -2.08
N GLU A 106 -7.20 28.49 -1.46
CA GLU A 106 -6.71 28.32 -0.08
C GLU A 106 -5.67 27.20 -0.01
N GLU A 107 -4.61 27.43 0.76
CA GLU A 107 -3.56 26.44 1.01
C GLU A 107 -3.87 25.56 2.23
N TYR A 108 -3.77 24.25 2.05
CA TYR A 108 -3.87 23.24 3.11
C TYR A 108 -2.54 22.55 3.29
N ALA A 109 -2.20 22.19 4.53
CA ALA A 109 -0.99 21.41 4.79
C ALA A 109 -1.08 20.02 4.12
N LEU A 110 0.05 19.50 3.66
CA LEU A 110 0.22 18.15 3.11
C LEU A 110 1.27 17.40 3.93
N GLN A 111 0.97 16.16 4.30
CA GLN A 111 1.88 15.28 5.01
C GLN A 111 1.96 13.93 4.31
N TYR A 112 3.12 13.30 4.40
CA TYR A 112 3.36 11.97 3.85
C TYR A 112 3.50 10.94 4.96
N ALA A 113 2.99 9.75 4.69
CA ALA A 113 3.14 8.58 5.54
C ALA A 113 3.97 7.52 4.80
N PRO A 114 4.85 6.77 5.49
CA PRO A 114 5.43 5.58 4.92
C PRO A 114 4.34 4.53 4.72
N HIS A 115 4.37 3.90 3.55
CA HIS A 115 3.43 2.88 3.15
C HIS A 115 4.16 1.55 2.94
N HIS A 116 3.78 0.49 3.65
CA HIS A 116 4.29 -0.86 3.40
C HIS A 116 3.73 -1.44 2.10
N LEU A 117 4.61 -1.81 1.17
CA LEU A 117 4.26 -2.41 -0.11
C LEU A 117 3.79 -3.86 0.04
N ILE A 118 4.42 -4.60 0.96
CA ILE A 118 3.89 -5.85 1.50
C ILE A 118 3.48 -5.57 2.94
N PRO A 119 2.18 -5.33 3.22
CA PRO A 119 1.69 -5.09 4.57
C PRO A 119 1.93 -6.30 5.46
N GLY A 120 2.56 -6.09 6.62
CA GLY A 120 2.90 -7.18 7.51
C GLY A 120 1.67 -7.83 8.13
N ASN A 121 0.80 -7.02 8.73
CA ASN A 121 -0.36 -7.50 9.48
C ASN A 121 -1.53 -7.87 8.56
N GLU A 122 -1.75 -7.11 7.50
CA GLU A 122 -2.90 -7.22 6.61
C GLU A 122 -2.70 -8.22 5.47
N SER A 123 -1.46 -8.44 5.00
CA SER A 123 -1.20 -9.29 3.84
C SER A 123 -0.28 -10.46 4.11
N LEU A 124 0.85 -10.25 4.79
CA LEU A 124 1.84 -11.30 5.00
C LEU A 124 1.39 -12.32 6.05
N LYS A 125 0.82 -11.84 7.16
CA LYS A 125 0.47 -12.66 8.31
C LYS A 125 -0.49 -13.80 7.97
N GLY A 126 -0.01 -15.03 8.15
CA GLY A 126 -0.79 -16.25 7.93
C GLY A 126 -0.86 -16.72 6.47
N THR A 127 -0.05 -16.19 5.56
CA THR A 127 0.08 -16.71 4.19
C THR A 127 1.04 -17.90 4.12
N SER A 128 0.85 -18.76 3.12
CA SER A 128 1.67 -19.96 2.92
C SER A 128 3.15 -19.70 2.64
N VAL A 129 3.56 -18.46 2.35
CA VAL A 129 4.98 -18.11 2.22
C VAL A 129 5.69 -18.02 3.58
N VAL A 130 4.96 -17.67 4.65
CA VAL A 130 5.52 -17.43 5.99
C VAL A 130 6.34 -18.63 6.51
N PRO A 131 5.86 -19.88 6.42
CA PRO A 131 6.65 -21.07 6.78
C PRO A 131 8.05 -21.17 6.15
N PHE A 132 8.28 -20.55 4.99
CA PHE A 132 9.56 -20.58 4.28
C PHE A 132 10.49 -19.42 4.62
N MET A 133 10.08 -18.48 5.48
CA MET A 133 10.85 -17.26 5.75
C MET A 133 11.87 -17.41 6.88
N GLY A 134 11.72 -18.41 7.74
CA GLY A 134 12.69 -18.72 8.79
C GLY A 134 12.11 -19.63 9.84
N ASP A 135 12.92 -19.97 10.83
CA ASP A 135 12.54 -20.88 11.91
C ASP A 135 11.33 -20.42 12.74
N GLU A 136 10.87 -21.27 13.65
CA GLU A 136 9.71 -21.03 14.51
C GLU A 136 9.76 -19.72 15.32
N ASN A 137 10.97 -19.26 15.67
CA ASN A 137 11.19 -18.02 16.42
C ASN A 137 11.16 -16.82 15.47
N CYS A 138 11.74 -16.95 14.28
CA CYS A 138 11.78 -15.95 13.23
C CYS A 138 10.36 -15.49 12.86
N ILE A 139 9.47 -16.46 12.62
CA ILE A 139 8.12 -16.21 12.08
C ILE A 139 7.04 -16.11 13.17
N ALA A 140 7.41 -16.13 14.46
CA ALA A 140 6.50 -16.33 15.59
C ALA A 140 5.29 -15.38 15.58
N ASP A 141 5.47 -14.14 15.15
CA ASP A 141 4.42 -13.12 15.19
C ASP A 141 3.55 -13.10 13.90
N TYR A 142 4.03 -13.77 12.85
CA TYR A 142 3.43 -13.84 11.51
C TYR A 142 2.76 -15.20 11.24
N LYS A 143 3.16 -16.25 11.95
CA LYS A 143 2.51 -17.55 11.92
C LYS A 143 1.15 -17.46 12.61
N LYS A 144 0.12 -18.03 11.99
CA LYS A 144 -1.20 -18.21 12.62
C LYS A 144 -1.28 -19.62 13.22
N SER A 145 -1.48 -20.62 12.37
CA SER A 145 -1.58 -22.04 12.72
C SER A 145 -0.58 -22.92 11.97
N MET A 146 0.40 -22.28 11.32
CA MET A 146 1.40 -22.97 10.50
C MET A 146 2.72 -23.08 11.28
N SER A 147 3.44 -24.17 11.04
CA SER A 147 4.80 -24.37 11.50
C SER A 147 5.79 -23.92 10.43
N SER A 148 7.02 -23.64 10.85
CA SER A 148 8.13 -23.37 9.95
C SER A 148 8.52 -24.62 9.16
N TYR A 149 8.94 -24.42 7.92
CA TYR A 149 9.64 -25.42 7.11
C TYR A 149 11.16 -25.21 7.15
N ILE A 150 11.66 -24.24 7.89
CA ILE A 150 13.08 -23.87 7.91
C ILE A 150 13.72 -24.36 9.20
N LYS A 151 14.92 -24.93 9.06
CA LYS A 151 15.73 -25.42 10.18
C LYS A 151 15.90 -24.37 11.28
N ALA A 152 15.90 -24.84 12.53
CA ALA A 152 16.20 -24.01 13.68
C ALA A 152 17.52 -23.23 13.51
N GLY A 153 17.51 -21.93 13.82
CA GLY A 153 18.67 -21.05 13.72
C GLY A 153 18.83 -20.36 12.36
N TYR A 154 17.93 -20.61 11.40
CA TYR A 154 18.00 -20.07 10.05
C TYR A 154 16.82 -19.16 9.68
N SER A 155 17.06 -18.21 8.77
CA SER A 155 16.02 -17.40 8.12
C SER A 155 16.47 -16.97 6.73
N ILE A 156 15.53 -16.46 5.92
CA ILE A 156 15.84 -15.82 4.64
C ILE A 156 16.33 -14.36 4.80
N GLY A 157 16.30 -13.81 6.03
CA GLY A 157 16.72 -12.43 6.30
C GLY A 157 15.76 -11.36 5.78
N TYR A 158 14.52 -11.69 5.46
CA TYR A 158 13.54 -10.72 4.97
C TYR A 158 13.08 -9.79 6.11
N ASP A 159 13.19 -8.49 5.86
CA ASP A 159 12.83 -7.45 6.81
C ASP A 159 11.66 -6.63 6.26
N ILE A 160 10.49 -6.82 6.87
CA ILE A 160 9.24 -6.15 6.48
C ILE A 160 9.36 -4.62 6.53
N ASN A 161 10.27 -4.09 7.35
CA ASN A 161 10.48 -2.65 7.51
C ASN A 161 11.64 -2.12 6.66
N ALA A 162 12.25 -2.95 5.82
CA ALA A 162 13.29 -2.52 4.91
C ALA A 162 12.78 -1.43 3.94
N ALA A 163 13.67 -0.53 3.52
CA ALA A 163 13.33 0.57 2.63
C ALA A 163 12.81 0.08 1.26
N GLU A 164 13.24 -1.11 0.84
CA GLU A 164 12.79 -1.83 -0.35
C GLU A 164 11.29 -2.16 -0.28
N ASN A 165 10.73 -2.30 0.92
CA ASN A 165 9.33 -2.62 1.17
C ASN A 165 8.48 -1.38 1.54
N GLY A 166 9.01 -0.17 1.39
CA GLY A 166 8.29 1.06 1.71
C GLY A 166 8.18 2.07 0.56
N GLU A 167 7.22 2.99 0.67
CA GLU A 167 7.11 4.17 -0.18
C GLU A 167 6.46 5.34 0.59
N TRP A 168 6.78 6.58 0.25
CA TRP A 168 6.11 7.75 0.84
C TRP A 168 4.87 8.11 0.03
N LEU A 169 3.69 8.03 0.65
CA LEU A 169 2.42 8.39 0.03
C LEU A 169 1.78 9.60 0.72
N PRO A 170 1.17 10.54 -0.03
CA PRO A 170 0.43 11.65 0.57
C PRO A 170 -0.68 11.10 1.44
N SER A 171 -0.88 11.65 2.64
CA SER A 171 -1.71 11.03 3.68
C SER A 171 -2.72 12.01 4.25
N PRO A 172 -3.75 11.52 4.96
CA PRO A 172 -4.69 12.40 5.63
C PRO A 172 -4.13 13.06 6.88
N TYR A 173 -2.92 12.71 7.31
CA TYR A 173 -2.40 13.09 8.63
C TYR A 173 -2.28 14.59 8.84
N ALA A 174 -2.04 15.36 7.76
CA ALA A 174 -2.06 16.82 7.84
C ALA A 174 -3.42 17.37 8.32
N LEU A 175 -4.50 16.63 8.08
CA LEU A 175 -5.86 16.99 8.44
C LEU A 175 -6.35 16.24 9.68
N SER A 176 -5.94 14.98 9.86
CA SER A 176 -6.45 14.10 10.92
C SER A 176 -5.66 14.16 12.23
N ASN A 177 -4.44 14.72 12.26
CA ASN A 177 -3.58 14.69 13.46
C ASN A 177 -4.05 15.54 14.65
N CYS A 178 -5.20 16.21 14.54
CA CYS A 178 -5.88 16.82 15.70
C CYS A 178 -7.40 16.85 15.59
N ASN A 179 -8.02 16.42 14.48
CA ASN A 179 -9.45 16.62 14.27
C ASN A 179 -10.02 15.63 13.29
N GLU A 180 -11.13 15.01 13.69
CA GLU A 180 -12.04 14.23 12.86
C GLU A 180 -12.08 14.84 11.47
N TRP A 181 -11.47 14.14 10.50
CA TRP A 181 -11.51 14.52 9.10
C TRP A 181 -12.93 14.97 8.72
N PRO A 182 -13.14 16.24 8.30
CA PRO A 182 -12.15 17.27 7.98
C PRO A 182 -11.65 18.09 9.18
N ALA A 183 -10.36 18.46 9.17
CA ALA A 183 -9.68 19.21 10.24
C ALA A 183 -10.47 20.41 10.79
N ASP A 184 -10.30 20.78 12.07
CA ASP A 184 -11.00 21.92 12.70
C ASP A 184 -10.89 23.21 11.90
N LEU A 185 -9.83 23.44 11.13
CA LEU A 185 -9.70 24.61 10.26
C LEU A 185 -10.70 24.59 9.09
N GLY A 186 -10.88 23.42 8.46
CA GLY A 186 -11.92 23.19 7.45
C GLY A 186 -13.31 23.26 8.08
N LEU A 187 -13.52 22.62 9.23
CA LEU A 187 -14.77 22.73 10.00
C LEU A 187 -15.03 24.15 10.51
N LYS A 188 -14.02 24.95 10.85
CA LYS A 188 -14.15 26.33 11.35
C LYS A 188 -14.61 27.29 10.25
N TYR A 189 -14.25 27.03 9.00
CA TYR A 189 -14.81 27.76 7.86
C TYR A 189 -16.23 27.29 7.50
N LEU A 190 -16.52 26.00 7.59
CA LEU A 190 -17.89 25.47 7.48
C LEU A 190 -18.80 26.02 8.59
N LYS A 191 -18.32 26.05 9.84
CA LYS A 191 -19.00 26.57 11.06
C LYS A 191 -19.11 28.09 11.14
N LYS A 192 -18.37 28.86 10.34
CA LYS A 192 -18.53 30.33 10.23
C LYS A 192 -19.82 30.73 9.51
N ARG A 193 -20.52 29.78 8.89
CA ARG A 193 -21.86 29.96 8.30
C ARG A 193 -22.89 29.70 9.38
N LYS A 194 -23.90 30.57 9.49
CA LYS A 194 -24.85 30.64 10.63
C LYS A 194 -25.84 29.45 10.74
N ASP A 195 -25.65 28.38 9.97
CA ASP A 195 -26.64 27.30 9.84
C ASP A 195 -26.05 25.95 10.28
N GLU A 196 -26.68 25.32 11.28
CA GLU A 196 -26.24 24.12 12.03
C GLU A 196 -26.24 22.79 11.25
N LEU A 197 -26.02 22.79 9.93
CA LEU A 197 -26.10 21.57 9.09
C LEU A 197 -24.72 21.19 8.53
N ILE A 198 -23.81 20.83 9.44
CA ILE A 198 -22.37 20.62 9.22
C ILE A 198 -22.02 19.25 8.59
N GLY A 199 -22.99 18.35 8.38
CA GLY A 199 -22.71 16.96 7.95
C GLY A 199 -22.64 16.69 6.45
N GLU A 200 -23.16 17.56 5.59
CA GLU A 200 -23.29 17.28 4.14
C GLU A 200 -22.26 18.04 3.27
N GLU A 201 -21.66 19.12 3.79
CA GLU A 201 -20.65 19.94 3.08
C GLU A 201 -19.21 19.37 3.20
N THR A 202 -19.04 18.27 3.95
CA THR A 202 -17.75 17.59 4.13
C THR A 202 -17.42 16.60 3.01
N GLU A 203 -18.39 16.18 2.20
CA GLU A 203 -18.19 15.14 1.17
C GLU A 203 -17.46 15.66 -0.08
N ALA A 204 -17.62 16.93 -0.48
CA ALA A 204 -16.90 17.48 -1.64
C ALA A 204 -15.44 17.86 -1.32
N PHE A 205 -15.13 18.14 -0.06
CA PHE A 205 -13.78 18.51 0.38
C PHE A 205 -12.79 17.33 0.29
N LYS A 206 -13.19 16.13 0.73
CA LYS A 206 -12.33 14.94 0.75
C LYS A 206 -11.77 14.60 -0.64
N PRO A 207 -12.60 14.43 -1.68
CA PRO A 207 -12.11 14.11 -3.02
C PRO A 207 -11.26 15.25 -3.59
N ALA A 208 -11.61 16.52 -3.32
CA ALA A 208 -10.80 17.67 -3.76
C ALA A 208 -9.40 17.68 -3.12
N TYR A 209 -9.32 17.47 -1.80
CA TYR A 209 -8.04 17.37 -1.09
C TYR A 209 -7.21 16.18 -1.56
N VAL A 210 -7.83 15.01 -1.70
CA VAL A 210 -7.15 13.80 -2.20
C VAL A 210 -6.61 14.05 -3.61
N ALA A 211 -7.42 14.62 -4.50
CA ALA A 211 -6.99 14.96 -5.86
C ALA A 211 -5.79 15.91 -5.86
N ALA A 212 -5.85 17.00 -5.11
CA ALA A 212 -4.76 17.97 -5.05
C ALA A 212 -3.49 17.38 -4.40
N ALA A 213 -3.65 16.50 -3.40
CA ALA A 213 -2.54 15.81 -2.76
C ALA A 213 -1.85 14.81 -3.69
N ILE A 214 -2.63 14.06 -4.48
CA ILE A 214 -2.12 13.19 -5.54
C ILE A 214 -1.31 14.02 -6.55
N GLU A 215 -1.86 15.13 -7.04
CA GLU A 215 -1.18 15.99 -8.02
C GLU A 215 0.12 16.60 -7.46
N ALA A 216 0.06 17.19 -6.27
CA ALA A 216 1.22 17.79 -5.61
C ALA A 216 2.31 16.76 -5.28
N SER A 217 1.93 15.50 -5.08
CA SER A 217 2.86 14.39 -4.87
C SER A 217 3.45 13.80 -6.16
N GLY A 218 3.12 14.35 -7.33
CA GLY A 218 3.57 13.84 -8.62
C GLY A 218 2.84 12.57 -9.07
N GLY A 219 1.56 12.41 -8.71
CA GLY A 219 0.72 11.29 -9.16
C GLY A 219 0.82 10.03 -8.29
N ARG A 220 1.26 10.16 -7.02
CA ARG A 220 1.25 9.04 -6.07
C ARG A 220 -0.16 8.84 -5.50
N GLN A 221 -0.55 7.59 -5.31
CA GLN A 221 -1.81 7.24 -4.65
C GLN A 221 -1.87 7.76 -3.22
N PHE A 222 -3.07 7.97 -2.68
CA PHE A 222 -3.27 8.56 -1.36
C PHE A 222 -3.22 7.49 -0.25
N HIS A 223 -2.41 7.70 0.79
CA HIS A 223 -2.20 6.77 1.89
C HIS A 223 -3.45 6.63 2.76
N MET A 224 -4.19 5.53 2.55
CA MET A 224 -5.30 5.12 3.40
C MET A 224 -5.27 3.60 3.61
N ARG A 225 -6.00 3.13 4.63
CA ARG A 225 -6.11 1.70 4.91
C ARG A 225 -6.96 1.01 3.83
N HIS A 226 -6.44 -0.09 3.32
CA HIS A 226 -6.83 -0.72 2.06
C HIS A 226 -6.97 -2.22 2.19
N MET A 227 -8.22 -2.66 2.35
CA MET A 227 -8.54 -4.08 2.37
C MET A 227 -8.27 -4.76 1.01
N ARG A 228 -8.69 -4.15 -0.10
CA ARG A 228 -8.56 -4.74 -1.44
C ARG A 228 -7.12 -4.87 -1.93
N TYR A 229 -6.29 -3.85 -1.66
CA TYR A 229 -4.85 -3.95 -1.92
C TYR A 229 -4.27 -5.13 -1.15
N SER A 230 -4.57 -5.19 0.14
CA SER A 230 -4.03 -6.20 1.04
C SER A 230 -4.48 -7.62 0.67
N GLU A 231 -5.74 -7.79 0.25
CA GLU A 231 -6.29 -9.04 -0.29
C GLU A 231 -5.50 -9.48 -1.53
N LYS A 232 -5.24 -8.57 -2.48
CA LYS A 232 -4.51 -8.93 -3.70
C LYS A 232 -3.06 -9.30 -3.41
N VAL A 233 -2.38 -8.59 -2.50
CA VAL A 233 -1.03 -8.96 -2.06
C VAL A 233 -1.05 -10.33 -1.36
N THR A 234 -2.07 -10.60 -0.54
CA THR A 234 -2.27 -11.91 0.12
C THR A 234 -2.36 -13.04 -0.91
N GLU A 235 -3.15 -12.88 -1.98
CA GLU A 235 -3.26 -13.87 -3.06
C GLU A 235 -1.91 -14.18 -3.71
N ILE A 236 -1.10 -13.14 -3.98
CA ILE A 236 0.23 -13.31 -4.59
C ILE A 236 1.16 -14.06 -3.63
N LEU A 237 1.19 -13.67 -2.36
CA LEU A 237 2.01 -14.34 -1.34
C LEU A 237 1.58 -15.79 -1.11
N GLN A 238 0.28 -16.07 -1.17
CA GLN A 238 -0.27 -17.41 -1.08
C GLN A 238 0.20 -18.28 -2.28
N ALA A 239 0.15 -17.74 -3.49
CA ALA A 239 0.62 -18.44 -4.68
C ALA A 239 2.14 -18.70 -4.63
N ILE A 240 2.94 -17.76 -4.12
CA ILE A 240 4.38 -17.94 -3.90
C ILE A 240 4.62 -19.09 -2.91
N GLY A 241 3.92 -19.12 -1.77
CA GLY A 241 4.09 -20.16 -0.76
C GLY A 241 3.67 -21.55 -1.23
N GLU A 242 2.55 -21.65 -1.95
CA GLU A 242 2.11 -22.91 -2.59
C GLU A 242 3.15 -23.42 -3.58
N ARG A 243 3.77 -22.51 -4.34
CA ARG A 243 4.83 -22.88 -5.27
C ARG A 243 6.10 -23.34 -4.55
N LEU A 244 6.50 -22.67 -3.47
CA LEU A 244 7.62 -23.10 -2.64
C LEU A 244 7.40 -24.49 -2.07
N ALA A 245 6.18 -24.82 -1.64
CA ALA A 245 5.84 -26.16 -1.15
C ALA A 245 6.03 -27.24 -2.23
N VAL A 246 5.56 -27.00 -3.46
CA VAL A 246 5.76 -27.92 -4.60
C VAL A 246 7.25 -28.06 -4.95
N MET A 247 8.02 -26.97 -4.89
CA MET A 247 9.46 -27.02 -5.12
C MET A 247 10.19 -27.80 -4.02
N ALA A 248 9.81 -27.61 -2.75
CA ALA A 248 10.46 -28.23 -1.60
C ALA A 248 10.27 -29.75 -1.56
N ASP A 249 9.08 -30.23 -1.92
CA ASP A 249 8.74 -31.66 -1.83
C ASP A 249 9.30 -32.47 -3.02
N ASP A 250 9.01 -32.00 -4.24
CA ASP A 250 9.13 -32.85 -5.43
C ASP A 250 10.04 -32.30 -6.52
N SER A 251 10.11 -30.98 -6.69
CA SER A 251 10.63 -30.42 -7.94
C SER A 251 12.05 -29.86 -7.85
N CYS A 252 12.53 -29.43 -6.67
CA CYS A 252 13.88 -28.88 -6.49
C CYS A 252 14.85 -29.92 -5.87
N PRO A 253 15.90 -30.35 -6.59
CA PRO A 253 16.90 -31.26 -6.04
C PRO A 253 17.68 -30.69 -4.85
N LEU A 254 17.88 -29.36 -4.79
CA LEU A 254 18.60 -28.71 -3.69
C LEU A 254 17.75 -28.67 -2.42
N ALA A 255 16.48 -28.30 -2.52
CA ALA A 255 15.55 -28.35 -1.39
C ALA A 255 15.43 -29.78 -0.84
N LYS A 256 15.24 -30.77 -1.73
CA LYS A 256 15.15 -32.18 -1.32
C LYS A 256 16.41 -32.68 -0.61
N LYS A 257 17.60 -32.27 -1.08
CA LYS A 257 18.89 -32.62 -0.45
C LYS A 257 19.11 -31.87 0.86
N SER A 258 18.56 -30.68 1.02
CA SER A 258 18.70 -29.88 2.23
C SER A 258 17.75 -30.30 3.35
N LYS A 259 16.70 -31.09 3.03
CA LYS A 259 15.77 -31.64 3.99
C LYS A 259 16.49 -32.41 5.10
N ALA A 260 16.22 -32.07 6.35
CA ALA A 260 16.75 -32.79 7.50
C ALA A 260 16.26 -34.24 7.52
N LYS A 261 17.09 -35.17 8.01
CA LYS A 261 16.82 -36.61 7.93
C LYS A 261 15.61 -37.07 8.75
N ASP A 262 15.30 -36.34 9.82
CA ASP A 262 14.34 -36.75 10.85
C ASP A 262 13.22 -35.70 11.08
N VAL A 263 13.21 -34.61 10.30
CA VAL A 263 12.23 -33.52 10.39
C VAL A 263 11.97 -32.95 9.00
N ASP A 264 10.72 -32.54 8.73
CA ASP A 264 10.30 -31.90 7.47
C ASP A 264 10.79 -30.44 7.35
N GLU A 265 12.06 -30.20 7.70
CA GLU A 265 12.72 -28.90 7.69
C GLU A 265 13.82 -28.83 6.62
N PHE A 266 13.93 -27.69 5.95
CA PHE A 266 14.83 -27.44 4.83
C PHE A 266 15.84 -26.33 5.17
N ASP A 267 16.93 -26.26 4.40
CA ASP A 267 17.72 -25.03 4.36
C ASP A 267 16.88 -23.88 3.79
N PRO A 268 17.10 -22.63 4.21
CA PRO A 268 16.30 -21.49 3.78
C PRO A 268 16.38 -21.25 2.26
N PRO A 269 15.26 -20.95 1.59
CA PRO A 269 15.23 -20.51 0.19
C PRO A 269 15.71 -19.05 0.08
N LEU A 270 17.02 -18.82 0.10
CA LEU A 270 17.59 -17.46 0.22
C LEU A 270 17.18 -16.50 -0.91
N GLY A 271 16.92 -17.02 -2.11
CA GLY A 271 16.41 -16.19 -3.21
C GLY A 271 14.98 -15.68 -3.03
N LEU A 272 14.26 -16.13 -2.00
CA LEU A 272 12.93 -15.64 -1.66
C LEU A 272 12.96 -14.17 -1.24
N THR A 273 14.04 -13.68 -0.61
CA THR A 273 14.16 -12.27 -0.21
C THR A 273 14.23 -11.35 -1.42
N ALA A 274 15.09 -11.65 -2.40
CA ALA A 274 15.17 -10.88 -3.64
C ALA A 274 13.83 -10.87 -4.39
N ARG A 275 13.12 -12.00 -4.35
CA ARG A 275 11.77 -12.17 -4.92
C ARG A 275 10.72 -11.28 -4.26
N LEU A 276 10.67 -11.26 -2.93
CA LEU A 276 9.76 -10.39 -2.19
C LEU A 276 10.11 -8.91 -2.44
N HIS A 277 11.39 -8.55 -2.52
CA HIS A 277 11.79 -7.18 -2.90
C HIS A 277 11.36 -6.80 -4.31
N SER A 278 11.50 -7.71 -5.29
CA SER A 278 10.99 -7.50 -6.64
C SER A 278 9.47 -7.32 -6.67
N LEU A 279 8.73 -8.11 -5.87
CA LEU A 279 7.30 -7.90 -5.69
C LEU A 279 7.01 -6.50 -5.13
N SER A 280 7.71 -6.07 -4.08
CA SER A 280 7.58 -4.71 -3.53
C SER A 280 7.88 -3.65 -4.60
N GLN A 281 8.94 -3.79 -5.40
CA GLN A 281 9.23 -2.83 -6.49
C GLN A 281 8.12 -2.76 -7.54
N ASN A 282 7.54 -3.90 -7.90
CA ASN A 282 6.42 -3.96 -8.83
C ASN A 282 5.18 -3.27 -8.24
N LEU A 283 4.86 -3.55 -6.96
CA LEU A 283 3.76 -2.91 -6.24
C LEU A 283 3.98 -1.39 -6.09
N ARG A 284 5.20 -0.96 -5.78
CA ARG A 284 5.58 0.48 -5.73
C ARG A 284 5.24 1.17 -7.04
N GLY A 285 5.51 0.52 -8.17
CA GLY A 285 5.16 1.02 -9.49
C GLY A 285 3.68 1.35 -9.63
N LEU A 286 2.78 0.56 -9.02
CA LEU A 286 1.33 0.76 -9.11
C LEU A 286 0.83 1.89 -8.21
N LEU A 287 1.59 2.23 -7.17
CA LEU A 287 1.24 3.27 -6.22
C LEU A 287 1.85 4.64 -6.58
N THR A 288 2.92 4.66 -7.37
CA THR A 288 3.70 5.88 -7.63
C THR A 288 3.80 6.30 -9.08
N LYS A 289 3.61 5.38 -10.03
CA LYS A 289 3.74 5.70 -11.45
C LYS A 289 2.43 6.19 -12.02
N SER A 290 2.55 6.73 -13.23
CA SER A 290 1.49 7.18 -14.11
C SER A 290 0.52 6.06 -14.55
N VAL A 291 0.43 4.93 -13.87
CA VAL A 291 -0.45 3.81 -14.24
C VAL A 291 -1.03 3.19 -12.97
N TRP A 292 -2.31 3.45 -12.74
CA TRP A 292 -3.07 2.86 -11.63
C TRP A 292 -3.99 1.77 -12.15
N ARG A 293 -4.16 0.70 -11.38
CA ARG A 293 -4.89 -0.50 -11.81
C ARG A 293 -5.85 -0.97 -10.73
N PRO A 294 -7.16 -1.08 -10.98
CA PRO A 294 -8.06 -1.82 -10.12
C PRO A 294 -7.63 -3.30 -10.03
N PRO A 295 -7.84 -3.95 -8.88
CA PRO A 295 -8.38 -3.41 -7.63
C PRO A 295 -7.31 -2.78 -6.71
N LEU A 296 -6.08 -2.55 -7.21
CA LEU A 296 -4.91 -2.10 -6.45
C LEU A 296 -4.93 -0.59 -6.21
N TYR A 297 -6.00 -0.16 -5.55
CA TYR A 297 -6.13 1.17 -4.97
C TYR A 297 -5.91 1.12 -3.47
N THR A 298 -5.32 2.19 -2.98
CA THR A 298 -5.10 2.46 -1.56
C THR A 298 -6.37 2.82 -0.80
N ASP A 299 -7.45 3.20 -1.49
CA ASP A 299 -8.79 3.37 -0.94
C ASP A 299 -9.82 3.71 -2.03
N SER A 300 -11.07 3.95 -1.62
CA SER A 300 -12.16 4.35 -2.52
C SER A 300 -12.01 5.77 -3.08
N LEU A 301 -11.45 6.73 -2.35
CA LEU A 301 -11.22 8.10 -2.85
C LEU A 301 -10.13 8.10 -3.93
N THR A 302 -9.08 7.30 -3.76
CA THR A 302 -8.09 7.09 -4.82
C THR A 302 -8.72 6.45 -6.07
N GLN A 303 -9.64 5.50 -5.88
CA GLN A 303 -10.40 4.92 -6.99
C GLN A 303 -11.30 5.97 -7.68
N GLU A 304 -12.06 6.75 -6.92
CA GLU A 304 -12.93 7.82 -7.42
C GLU A 304 -12.14 8.86 -8.23
N TYR A 305 -10.98 9.30 -7.72
CA TYR A 305 -10.08 10.18 -8.46
C TYR A 305 -9.64 9.56 -9.79
N ALA A 306 -9.24 8.28 -9.78
CA ALA A 306 -8.82 7.59 -10.99
C ALA A 306 -9.95 7.54 -12.04
N ASP A 307 -11.17 7.23 -11.59
CA ASP A 307 -12.36 7.17 -12.43
C ASP A 307 -12.74 8.56 -12.99
N GLU A 308 -12.64 9.62 -12.17
CA GLU A 308 -12.86 11.00 -12.59
C GLU A 308 -11.85 11.44 -13.66
N MET A 309 -10.57 11.14 -13.48
CA MET A 309 -9.53 11.49 -14.46
C MET A 309 -9.70 10.74 -15.79
N VAL A 310 -10.20 9.51 -15.77
CA VAL A 310 -10.64 8.78 -16.97
C VAL A 310 -11.82 9.49 -17.63
N HIS A 311 -12.83 9.90 -16.85
CA HIS A 311 -14.00 10.62 -17.36
C HIS A 311 -13.60 11.96 -18.02
N GLN A 312 -12.64 12.67 -17.43
CA GLN A 312 -12.06 13.91 -17.95
C GLN A 312 -11.12 13.70 -19.14
N LYS A 313 -10.89 12.45 -19.59
CA LYS A 313 -9.94 12.07 -20.65
C LYS A 313 -8.49 12.48 -20.36
N LYS A 314 -8.17 12.76 -19.09
CA LYS A 314 -6.79 12.94 -18.65
C LYS A 314 -6.10 11.59 -18.58
N PHE A 315 -6.85 10.55 -18.21
CA PHE A 315 -6.36 9.17 -18.16
C PHE A 315 -6.96 8.29 -19.25
N ALA A 316 -6.17 7.36 -19.79
CA ALA A 316 -6.65 6.37 -20.74
C ALA A 316 -7.25 5.16 -20.00
N ARG A 317 -8.46 4.74 -20.41
CA ARG A 317 -9.08 3.48 -19.95
C ARG A 317 -8.64 2.35 -20.87
N SER A 318 -7.82 1.42 -20.37
CA SER A 318 -7.44 0.23 -21.13
C SER A 318 -8.55 -0.82 -21.12
N LYS A 319 -8.69 -1.55 -22.24
CA LYS A 319 -9.61 -2.67 -22.43
C LYS A 319 -9.06 -4.02 -21.93
N ALA A 320 -7.87 -4.05 -21.35
CA ALA A 320 -7.31 -5.29 -20.79
C ALA A 320 -8.24 -5.84 -19.68
N LYS A 321 -8.32 -7.18 -19.57
CA LYS A 321 -9.03 -7.86 -18.48
C LYS A 321 -8.40 -7.41 -17.15
N GLY A 322 -9.04 -6.45 -16.47
CA GLY A 322 -8.44 -5.65 -15.39
C GLY A 322 -8.13 -4.25 -15.91
N SER A 323 -9.05 -3.31 -15.72
CA SER A 323 -9.05 -2.02 -16.40
C SER A 323 -7.90 -1.11 -15.97
N ILE A 324 -6.84 -1.01 -16.76
CA ILE A 324 -5.70 -0.12 -16.49
C ILE A 324 -6.11 1.35 -16.72
N THR A 325 -5.71 2.23 -15.79
CA THR A 325 -5.88 3.68 -15.88
C THR A 325 -4.51 4.34 -15.97
N GLN A 326 -4.17 4.96 -17.10
CA GLN A 326 -2.86 5.60 -17.34
C GLN A 326 -2.95 7.12 -17.25
N ILE A 327 -2.13 7.73 -16.37
CA ILE A 327 -1.84 9.16 -16.21
C ILE A 327 -0.88 9.61 -17.31
N LEU A 328 -1.21 10.71 -18.00
CA LEU A 328 -0.41 11.30 -19.08
C LEU A 328 0.68 12.24 -18.58
#